data_AF-G9KEC5-F1
#
_entry.id   AF-G9KEC5-F1
#
_cell.length_a   1.000
_cell.length_b   1.000
_cell.length_c   1.000
_cell.angle_alpha   90.00
_cell.angle_beta   90.00
_cell.angle_gamma   90.00
#
_symmetry.space_group_name_H-M   'P 1'
#
loop_
_entity.id
_entity.type
_entity.pdbx_description
1 polymer ?
#
loop_
_entity_poly.entity_id
_entity_poly.type
_entity_poly.pdbx_seq_one_letter_code
_entity_poly.pdbx_strand_id
1 'polypeptide(L)' 'SSTRPEVASIEPLGADEAQCSQKAVVQARLSQPARLTSIIFAEDITTGQVLRCDAIVDLIHGIQIVSTTRELYLED' A
#
# COMPACT_ATOMS: atom_id res chain seq x y z
N SER A 1 12.89 -0.14 4.88
CA SER A 1 12.93 -1.60 5.15
C SER A 1 11.64 -2.04 5.86
N SER A 2 11.38 -3.35 5.96
CA SER A 2 10.20 -3.94 6.63
C SER A 2 10.65 -4.80 7.79
N THR A 3 9.95 -4.78 8.93
CA THR A 3 10.18 -5.74 10.03
C THR A 3 9.67 -7.14 9.70
N ARG A 4 8.71 -7.23 8.78
CA ARG A 4 8.12 -8.48 8.28
C ARG A 4 8.01 -8.44 6.75
N PRO A 5 9.13 -8.63 6.02
CA PRO A 5 9.16 -8.60 4.56
C PRO A 5 8.25 -9.63 3.89
N GLU A 6 7.94 -10.72 4.59
CA GLU A 6 7.00 -11.76 4.17
C GLU A 6 5.54 -11.30 4.21
N VAL A 7 5.21 -10.29 5.03
CA VAL A 7 3.86 -9.68 5.11
C VAL A 7 3.74 -8.50 4.17
N ALA A 8 4.72 -7.58 4.20
CA ALA A 8 4.76 -6.41 3.35
C ALA A 8 6.19 -6.15 2.86
N SER A 9 6.40 -6.14 1.54
CA SER A 9 7.68 -5.78 0.93
C SER A 9 7.68 -4.35 0.43
N ILE A 10 8.88 -3.77 0.34
CA ILE A 10 9.12 -2.40 -0.09
C ILE A 10 10.23 -2.43 -1.13
N GLU A 11 9.96 -1.83 -2.28
CA GLU A 11 10.93 -1.65 -3.36
C GLU A 11 11.06 -0.16 -3.68
N PRO A 12 12.25 0.45 -3.53
CA PRO A 12 12.46 1.85 -3.86
C PRO A 12 12.31 2.08 -5.38
N LEU A 13 11.76 3.23 -5.77
CA LEU A 13 11.62 3.65 -7.16
C LEU A 13 12.57 4.82 -7.45
N GLY A 14 13.32 4.72 -8.56
CA GLY A 14 14.16 5.81 -9.06
C GLY A 14 15.40 6.10 -8.21
N ALA A 15 16.04 5.05 -7.68
CA ALA A 15 17.22 5.15 -6.82
C ALA A 15 18.55 5.30 -7.59
N ASP A 16 18.52 5.33 -8.93
CA ASP A 16 19.73 5.16 -9.74
C ASP A 16 20.71 6.35 -9.69
N GLU A 17 20.28 7.53 -9.23
CA GLU A 17 21.15 8.72 -9.08
C GLU A 17 21.13 9.35 -7.68
N ALA A 18 20.07 9.11 -6.90
CA ALA A 18 19.92 9.62 -5.54
C ALA A 18 20.18 8.51 -4.54
N GLN A 19 21.11 8.73 -3.60
CA GLN A 19 21.38 7.80 -2.48
C GLN A 19 20.15 7.50 -1.59
N CYS A 20 19.05 8.25 -1.78
CA CYS A 20 17.76 8.02 -1.14
C CYS A 20 16.64 8.14 -2.19
N SER A 21 15.78 7.12 -2.27
CA SER A 21 14.60 7.15 -3.12
C SER A 21 13.51 8.07 -2.55
N GLN A 22 12.87 8.88 -3.40
CA GLN A 22 11.72 9.69 -3.00
C GLN A 22 10.38 8.93 -3.05
N LYS A 23 10.36 7.75 -3.69
CA LYS A 23 9.17 6.92 -3.87
C LYS A 23 9.53 5.46 -3.67
N ALA A 24 8.53 4.67 -3.27
CA ALA A 24 8.67 3.22 -3.16
C ALA A 24 7.33 2.55 -3.47
N VAL A 25 7.41 1.33 -3.98
CA VAL A 25 6.27 0.42 -4.10
C VAL A 25 6.18 -0.40 -2.82
N VAL A 26 4.99 -0.42 -2.21
CA VAL A 26 4.68 -1.29 -1.07
C VAL A 26 3.72 -2.37 -1.54
N GLN A 27 4.05 -3.63 -1.29
CA GLN A 27 3.26 -4.78 -1.71
C GLN A 27 2.90 -5.66 -0.52
N ALA A 28 1.63 -6.05 -0.42
CA ALA A 28 1.22 -7.13 0.46
C ALA A 28 1.69 -8.48 -0.13
N ARG A 29 2.34 -9.29 0.71
CA ARG A 29 3.01 -10.54 0.30
C ARG A 29 2.37 -11.79 0.89
N LEU A 30 1.54 -11.64 1.92
CA LEU A 30 0.86 -12.74 2.59
C LEU A 30 -0.65 -12.50 2.62
N SER A 31 -1.42 -13.52 2.26
CA SER A 31 -2.86 -13.55 2.41
C SER A 31 -3.20 -14.59 3.49
N GLN A 32 -3.62 -14.11 4.67
CA GLN A 32 -4.04 -14.96 5.79
C GLN A 32 -5.42 -14.53 6.29
N PRO A 33 -6.21 -15.46 6.86
CA PRO A 33 -7.50 -15.17 7.51
C PRO A 33 -7.42 -14.27 8.75
N ALA A 34 -6.21 -13.88 9.16
CA ALA A 34 -5.97 -12.97 10.27
C ALA A 34 -5.34 -11.67 9.76
N ARG A 35 -5.70 -10.55 10.40
CA ARG A 35 -5.03 -9.26 10.19
C ARG A 35 -3.56 -9.39 10.56
N LEU A 36 -2.68 -8.97 9.64
CA LEU A 36 -1.24 -8.94 9.83
C LEU A 36 -0.75 -7.51 9.86
N THR A 37 0.31 -7.28 10.65
CA THR A 37 0.97 -5.98 10.74
C THR A 37 2.45 -6.13 10.44
N SER A 38 3.01 -5.20 9.67
CA SER A 38 4.45 -4.99 9.51
C SER A 38 4.79 -3.54 9.82
N ILE A 39 6.01 -3.26 10.26
CA ILE A 39 6.51 -1.91 10.45
C ILE A 39 7.46 -1.61 9.30
N ILE A 40 7.22 -0.50 8.61
CA ILE A 40 8.06 0.03 7.55
C ILE A 40 8.88 1.16 8.11
N PHE A 41 10.19 1.09 7.90
CA PHE A 41 11.14 2.15 8.22
C PHE A 41 11.63 2.84 6.95
N ALA A 42 11.70 4.17 7.00
CA ALA A 42 12.37 5.00 6.01
C ALA A 42 13.34 5.93 6.74
N GLU A 43 14.53 6.11 6.18
CA GLU A 43 15.56 6.97 6.74
C GLU A 43 15.80 8.14 5.79
N ASP A 44 15.73 9.36 6.32
CA ASP A 44 16.27 10.53 5.63
C ASP A 44 17.76 10.60 5.92
N ILE A 45 18.57 10.19 4.95
CA ILE A 45 20.03 10.16 5.04
C ILE A 45 20.67 11.53 5.27
N THR A 46 19.95 12.63 4.97
CA THR A 46 20.47 14.00 5.14
C THR A 46 20.37 14.43 6.60
N THR A 47 19.27 14.07 7.26
CA THR A 47 18.97 14.49 8.63
C THR A 47 19.22 13.39 9.67
N GLY A 48 19.40 12.14 9.23
CA GLY A 48 19.49 10.96 10.08
C GLY A 48 18.16 10.57 10.74
N GLN A 49 17.05 11.19 10.33
CA GLN A 49 15.74 10.91 10.91
C GLN A 49 15.19 9.58 10.38
N VAL A 50 14.68 8.76 11.29
CA VAL A 50 14.01 7.51 10.95
C VAL A 50 12.50 7.68 11.11
N LEU A 51 11.80 7.57 10.00
CA LEU A 51 10.35 7.54 9.93
C LEU A 51 9.85 6.11 10.08
N ARG A 52 8.77 5.96 10.84
CA ARG A 52 8.08 4.70 11.08
C ARG A 52 6.66 4.77 10.52
N CYS A 53 6.28 3.74 9.77
CA CYS A 53 4.92 3.56 9.27
C CYS A 53 4.44 2.15 9.61
N ASP A 54 3.27 2.03 10.24
CA ASP A 54 2.65 0.73 10.48
C ASP A 54 1.84 0.33 9.23
N ALA A 55 2.16 -0.82 8.63
CA ALA A 55 1.49 -1.38 7.47
C ALA A 55 0.59 -2.54 7.91
N ILE A 56 -0.70 -2.43 7.64
CA ILE A 56 -1.71 -3.43 7.98
C ILE A 56 -2.11 -4.16 6.70
N VAL A 57 -1.99 -5.49 6.70
CA VAL A 57 -2.42 -6.37 5.62
C VAL A 57 -3.62 -7.17 6.12
N ASP A 58 -4.71 -7.11 5.39
CA ASP A 58 -5.99 -7.70 5.75
C ASP A 58 -6.71 -8.23 4.51
N LEU A 59 -7.70 -9.10 4.71
CA LEU A 59 -8.50 -9.67 3.64
C LEU A 59 -9.58 -8.68 3.16
N ILE A 60 -9.74 -8.61 1.85
CA ILE A 60 -10.90 -7.94 1.24
C ILE A 60 -12.10 -8.88 1.38
N HIS A 61 -13.00 -8.56 2.31
CA HIS A 61 -14.17 -9.38 2.62
C HIS A 61 -15.22 -9.35 1.50
N GLY A 62 -15.28 -8.25 0.75
CA GLY A 62 -16.18 -8.10 -0.39
C GLY A 62 -15.94 -6.77 -1.09
N ILE A 63 -16.21 -6.76 -2.40
CA ILE A 63 -16.28 -5.54 -3.21
C ILE A 63 -17.69 -5.51 -3.79
N GLN A 64 -18.46 -4.47 -3.48
CA GLN A 64 -19.81 -4.30 -4.00
C GLN A 64 -19.81 -3.20 -5.06
N ILE A 65 -20.33 -3.54 -6.25
CA ILE A 65 -20.60 -2.57 -7.32
C ILE A 65 -22.11 -2.34 -7.35
N VAL A 66 -22.53 -1.09 -7.18
CA VAL A 66 -23.94 -0.70 -7.24
C VAL A 66 -24.13 0.19 -8.47
N SER A 67 -25.01 -0.23 -9.37
CA SER A 67 -25.33 0.51 -10.60
C SER A 67 -26.72 1.13 -10.50
N THR A 68 -26.86 2.35 -10.99
CA THR A 68 -28.14 3.06 -11.10
C THR A 68 -28.52 3.19 -12.56
N THR A 69 -29.66 2.61 -12.95
CA THR A 69 -30.24 2.80 -14.29
C THR A 69 -31.32 3.87 -14.22
N ARG A 70 -31.27 4.87 -15.10
CA ARG A 70 -32.33 5.86 -15.27
C ARG A 70 -33.07 5.57 -16.57
N GLU A 71 -34.35 5.21 -16.47
CA GLU A 71 -35.21 5.06 -17.64
C GLU A 71 -35.68 6.44 -18.13
N LEU A 72 -35.58 6.66 -19.44
CA LEU A 72 -36.11 7.85 -20.11
C LEU A 72 -37.32 7.41 -20.92
N TYR A 73 -38.48 7.95 -20.57
CA TYR A 73 -39.71 7.79 -21.34
C TYR A 73 -39.82 8.96 -22.32
N LEU A 74 -40.11 8.67 -23.58
CA LEU A 74 -40.44 9.67 -24.59
C LEU A 74 -41.96 9.88 -24.56
N GLU A 75 -42.42 11.14 -24.56
CA GLU A 75 -43.84 11.48 -24.73
C GLU A 75 -44.17 11.54 -26.24
N ASP A 76 -45.34 10.99 -26.63
CA ASP A 76 -45.83 10.86 -28.03
C ASP A 76 -46.09 12.21 -28.72
#